data_AF-A0A947TBH2-F1
#
_entry.id   AF-A0A947TBH2-F1
#
_cell.length_a   1.000
_cell.length_b   1.000
_cell.length_c   1.000
_cell.angle_alpha   90.00
_cell.angle_beta   90.00
_cell.angle_gamma   90.00
#
_symmetry.space_group_name_H-M   'P 1'
#
loop_
_entity.id
_entity.type
_entity.pdbx_description
1 polymer ?
#
loop_
_entity_poly.entity_id
_entity_poly.type
_entity_poly.pdbx_seq_one_letter_code
_entity_poly.pdbx_strand_id
1 'polypeptide(L)'
;MTAPITLTVNGETRRTSATTIAELVRELELDPAKVAVERNGIIAPRSELAEHAVAEGDRLEIVHFVGGGSGPQDDSWSVAGRTFNSRLIVGTGKYSDFAQNAAALEASGAEIVTVAVRRVNVSDPKAPMLTDFIDPKKVTYLPNTAGCFTADEAIRTLRLAREAGGWD
;
A
#
# COMPACT_ATOMS: atom_id res chain seq x y z
N MET A 1 -22.08 -0.34 40.13
CA MET A 1 -22.31 -0.29 38.67
C MET A 1 -22.50 1.16 38.31
N THR A 2 -21.62 1.72 37.50
CA THR A 2 -21.72 3.11 36.99
C THR A 2 -22.89 3.20 36.01
N ALA A 3 -23.64 4.30 36.05
CA ALA A 3 -24.74 4.50 35.11
C ALA A 3 -24.19 4.52 33.67
N PRO A 4 -24.89 3.89 32.70
CA PRO A 4 -24.41 3.85 31.33
C PRO A 4 -24.47 5.24 30.69
N ILE A 5 -23.33 5.66 30.13
CA ILE A 5 -23.12 6.94 29.45
C ILE A 5 -23.34 6.80 27.95
N THR A 6 -23.64 7.90 27.28
CA THR A 6 -23.76 8.01 25.82
C THR A 6 -22.54 8.71 25.26
N LEU A 7 -21.92 8.14 24.22
CA LEU A 7 -20.77 8.71 23.52
C LEU A 7 -20.87 8.40 22.02
N THR A 8 -19.97 8.92 21.21
CA THR A 8 -19.88 8.63 19.77
C THR A 8 -18.58 7.89 19.47
N VAL A 9 -18.65 6.79 18.72
CA VAL A 9 -17.48 6.03 18.22
C VAL A 9 -17.56 5.94 16.71
N ASN A 10 -16.54 6.43 15.99
CA ASN A 10 -16.46 6.40 14.52
C ASN A 10 -17.73 6.96 13.83
N GLY A 11 -18.31 8.03 14.42
CA GLY A 11 -19.54 8.66 13.94
C GLY A 11 -20.85 8.02 14.41
N GLU A 12 -20.82 6.86 15.09
CA GLU A 12 -22.01 6.19 15.60
C GLU A 12 -22.23 6.47 17.09
N THR A 13 -23.45 6.89 17.46
CA THR A 13 -23.83 7.07 18.87
C THR A 13 -23.99 5.72 19.56
N ARG A 14 -23.32 5.53 20.69
CA ARG A 14 -23.31 4.29 21.46
C ARG A 14 -23.51 4.57 22.94
N ARG A 15 -24.17 3.64 23.63
CA ARG A 15 -24.32 3.65 25.08
C ARG A 15 -23.43 2.57 25.69
N THR A 16 -22.68 2.90 26.72
CA THR A 16 -21.69 1.99 27.32
C THR A 16 -21.64 2.15 28.84
N SER A 17 -21.26 1.08 29.54
CA SER A 17 -20.91 1.11 30.97
C SER A 17 -19.40 1.07 31.20
N ALA A 18 -18.59 1.05 30.14
CA ALA A 18 -17.15 1.15 30.22
C ALA A 18 -16.75 2.42 30.95
N THR A 19 -15.76 2.30 31.83
CA THR A 19 -15.20 3.41 32.58
C THR A 19 -13.97 3.98 31.89
N THR A 20 -13.25 3.17 31.10
CA THR A 20 -12.02 3.58 30.39
C THR A 20 -12.08 3.29 28.90
N ILE A 21 -11.20 3.93 28.13
CA ILE A 21 -11.08 3.68 26.68
C ILE A 21 -10.73 2.20 26.42
N ALA A 22 -9.84 1.59 27.19
CA ALA A 22 -9.50 0.18 27.02
C ALA A 22 -10.68 -0.76 27.29
N GLU A 23 -11.54 -0.44 28.26
CA GLU A 23 -12.78 -1.19 28.49
C GLU A 23 -13.75 -1.04 27.32
N LEU A 24 -13.93 0.18 26.81
CA LEU A 24 -14.79 0.45 25.66
C LEU A 24 -14.30 -0.31 24.41
N VAL A 25 -13.00 -0.32 24.15
CA VAL A 25 -12.39 -1.06 23.03
C VAL A 25 -12.66 -2.57 23.16
N ARG A 26 -12.53 -3.14 24.37
CA ARG A 26 -12.85 -4.56 24.60
C ARG A 26 -14.34 -4.85 24.46
N GLU A 27 -15.21 -3.92 24.87
CA GLU A 27 -16.66 -4.01 24.69
C GLU A 27 -17.07 -3.98 23.21
N LEU A 28 -16.22 -3.41 22.34
CA LEU A 28 -16.35 -3.44 20.88
C LEU A 28 -15.72 -4.70 20.25
N GLU A 29 -15.32 -5.68 21.06
CA GLU A 29 -14.64 -6.92 20.64
C GLU A 29 -13.29 -6.68 19.94
N LEU A 30 -12.65 -5.54 20.22
CA LEU A 30 -11.33 -5.19 19.72
C LEU A 30 -10.26 -5.37 20.80
N ASP A 31 -9.02 -5.60 20.35
CA ASP A 31 -7.85 -5.68 21.24
C ASP A 31 -7.25 -4.26 21.42
N PRO A 32 -7.22 -3.70 22.65
CA PRO A 32 -6.59 -2.40 22.92
C PRO A 32 -5.13 -2.30 22.46
N ALA A 33 -4.42 -3.42 22.37
CA ALA A 33 -3.05 -3.45 21.86
C ALA A 33 -2.97 -3.31 20.33
N LYS A 34 -4.07 -3.48 19.58
CA LYS A 34 -4.09 -3.48 18.11
C LYS A 34 -4.82 -2.29 17.50
N VAL A 35 -5.27 -1.35 18.33
CA VAL A 35 -5.99 -0.15 17.88
C VAL A 35 -5.22 1.13 18.22
N ALA A 36 -5.48 2.19 17.46
CA ALA A 36 -5.21 3.56 17.85
C ALA A 36 -6.54 4.25 18.15
N VAL A 37 -6.56 5.08 19.20
CA VAL A 37 -7.76 5.80 19.62
C VAL A 37 -7.47 7.28 19.70
N GLU A 38 -8.29 8.08 19.04
CA GLU A 38 -8.41 9.51 19.27
C GLU A 38 -9.63 9.77 20.15
N ARG A 39 -9.52 10.70 21.10
CA ARG A 39 -10.64 11.20 21.90
C ARG A 39 -10.71 12.72 21.75
N ASN A 40 -11.85 13.21 21.27
CA ASN A 40 -12.14 14.64 21.13
C ASN A 40 -11.06 15.43 20.37
N GLY A 41 -10.42 14.85 19.35
CA GLY A 41 -9.34 15.51 18.59
C GLY A 41 -7.93 15.23 19.10
N ILE A 42 -7.76 14.46 20.18
CA ILE A 42 -6.45 14.17 20.79
C ILE A 42 -6.20 12.67 20.79
N ILE A 43 -5.07 12.25 20.20
CA ILE A 43 -4.64 10.85 20.18
C ILE A 43 -4.29 10.41 21.61
N ALA A 44 -4.98 9.38 22.10
CA ALA A 44 -4.69 8.74 23.37
C ALA A 44 -3.53 7.74 23.20
N PRO A 45 -2.43 7.87 23.97
CA PRO A 45 -1.33 6.91 23.90
C PRO A 45 -1.82 5.49 24.19
N ARG A 46 -1.41 4.52 23.35
CA ARG A 46 -1.86 3.12 23.46
C ARG A 46 -1.57 2.51 24.85
N SER A 47 -0.47 2.90 25.48
CA SER A 47 -0.09 2.46 26.83
C SER A 47 -1.03 2.97 27.93
N GLU A 48 -1.76 4.05 27.68
CA GLU A 48 -2.54 4.77 28.67
C GLU A 48 -4.05 4.57 28.50
N LEU A 49 -4.50 3.76 27.53
CA LEU A 49 -5.93 3.56 27.26
C LEU A 49 -6.70 3.00 28.46
N ALA A 50 -6.03 2.25 29.34
CA ALA A 50 -6.61 1.71 30.57
C ALA A 50 -6.77 2.76 31.68
N GLU A 51 -6.13 3.92 31.56
CA GLU A 51 -6.16 5.01 32.54
C GLU A 51 -7.07 6.17 32.08
N HIS A 52 -7.28 6.29 30.76
CA HIS A 52 -8.15 7.31 30.18
C HIS A 52 -9.62 6.96 30.40
N ALA A 53 -10.26 7.66 31.34
CA ALA A 53 -11.68 7.50 31.62
C ALA A 53 -12.56 8.05 30.49
N VAL A 54 -13.57 7.31 30.03
CA VAL A 54 -14.58 7.81 29.09
C VAL A 54 -15.68 8.59 29.83
N ALA A 55 -16.29 9.56 29.16
CA ALA A 55 -17.29 10.47 29.71
C ALA A 55 -18.49 10.65 28.76
N GLU A 56 -19.63 11.06 29.33
CA GLU A 56 -20.83 11.41 28.57
C GLU A 56 -20.49 12.46 27.49
N GLY A 57 -20.91 12.19 26.27
CA GLY A 57 -20.72 13.07 25.12
C GLY A 57 -19.35 13.00 24.45
N ASP A 58 -18.43 12.14 24.92
CA ASP A 58 -17.15 11.94 24.24
C ASP A 58 -17.33 11.52 22.78
N ARG A 59 -16.40 11.97 21.93
CA ARG A 59 -16.25 11.49 20.57
C ARG A 59 -14.92 10.75 20.45
N LEU A 60 -14.98 9.47 20.08
CA LEU A 60 -13.83 8.62 19.86
C LEU A 60 -13.72 8.21 18.39
N GLU A 61 -12.51 8.27 17.86
CA GLU A 61 -12.15 7.65 16.58
C GLU A 61 -11.22 6.47 16.89
N ILE A 62 -11.61 5.27 16.51
CA ILE A 62 -10.91 4.00 16.79
C ILE A 62 -10.59 3.36 15.45
N VAL A 63 -9.29 3.24 15.18
CA VAL A 63 -8.78 2.64 13.94
C VAL A 63 -7.86 1.46 14.25
N HIS A 64 -7.81 0.50 13.33
CA HIS A 64 -6.89 -0.62 13.37
C HIS A 64 -6.36 -0.92 11.96
N PHE A 65 -5.23 -1.59 11.88
CA PHE A 65 -4.73 -2.04 10.59
C PHE A 65 -5.62 -3.16 10.06
N VAL A 66 -6.22 -2.93 8.89
CA VAL A 66 -6.89 -3.96 8.11
C VAL A 66 -5.91 -4.55 7.09
N GLY A 67 -5.84 -5.88 7.01
CA GLY A 67 -5.17 -6.56 5.91
C GLY A 67 -6.11 -6.64 4.71
N GLY A 68 -5.68 -6.16 3.55
CA GLY A 68 -6.41 -6.37 2.30
C GLY A 68 -6.08 -7.74 1.68
N GLY A 69 -7.06 -8.38 1.03
CA GLY A 69 -6.84 -9.55 0.16
C GLY A 69 -7.71 -10.76 0.47
N SER A 70 -8.93 -10.78 -0.10
CA SER A 70 -9.63 -11.98 -0.59
C SER A 70 -11.03 -11.55 -1.05
N GLY A 71 -11.07 -10.78 -2.13
CA GLY A 71 -12.30 -10.60 -2.90
C GLY A 71 -12.69 -11.92 -3.60
N PRO A 72 -13.91 -12.01 -4.15
CA PRO A 72 -14.41 -13.22 -4.81
C PRO A 72 -13.47 -13.70 -5.93
N GLN A 73 -13.65 -14.96 -6.35
CA GLN A 73 -12.76 -15.75 -7.22
C GLN A 73 -12.52 -15.19 -8.66
N ASP A 74 -12.98 -13.97 -8.95
CA ASP A 74 -12.69 -13.16 -10.15
C ASP A 74 -12.22 -11.73 -9.76
N ASP A 75 -11.41 -11.58 -8.70
CA ASP A 75 -10.83 -10.30 -8.28
C ASP A 75 -9.75 -9.82 -9.27
N SER A 76 -10.21 -9.43 -10.45
CA SER A 76 -9.39 -8.84 -11.50
C SER A 76 -9.65 -7.33 -11.62
N TRP A 77 -8.76 -6.66 -12.35
CA TRP A 77 -8.90 -5.26 -12.69
C TRP A 77 -8.32 -4.99 -14.08
N SER A 78 -8.86 -3.97 -14.75
CA SER A 78 -8.41 -3.62 -16.10
C SER A 78 -7.88 -2.20 -16.16
N VAL A 79 -6.81 -2.01 -16.93
CA VAL A 79 -6.24 -0.70 -17.27
C VAL A 79 -5.76 -0.71 -18.71
N ALA A 80 -6.08 0.34 -19.47
CA ALA A 80 -5.69 0.49 -20.87
C ALA A 80 -6.00 -0.76 -21.74
N GLY A 81 -7.15 -1.39 -21.53
CA GLY A 81 -7.60 -2.56 -22.29
C GLY A 81 -6.94 -3.89 -21.91
N ARG A 82 -6.10 -3.92 -20.87
CA ARG A 82 -5.46 -5.13 -20.34
C ARG A 82 -6.05 -5.47 -18.99
N THR A 83 -6.28 -6.76 -18.72
CA THR A 83 -6.80 -7.26 -17.45
C THR A 83 -5.71 -7.97 -16.66
N PHE A 84 -5.68 -7.73 -15.36
CA PHE A 84 -4.72 -8.24 -14.39
C PHE A 84 -5.47 -8.80 -13.19
N ASN A 85 -4.89 -9.79 -12.52
CA ASN A 85 -5.39 -10.36 -11.28
C ASN A 85 -4.64 -9.78 -10.07
N SER A 86 -3.33 -9.57 -10.21
CA SER A 86 -2.50 -8.97 -9.18
C SER A 86 -2.67 -7.46 -9.14
N ARG A 87 -3.00 -6.94 -7.95
CA ARG A 87 -3.04 -5.49 -7.65
C ARG A 87 -1.70 -4.96 -7.14
N LEU A 88 -0.68 -5.82 -7.07
CA LEU A 88 0.66 -5.45 -6.68
C LEU A 88 1.48 -5.10 -7.93
N ILE A 89 2.05 -3.90 -7.93
CA ILE A 89 3.02 -3.45 -8.94
C ILE A 89 4.39 -3.40 -8.27
N VAL A 90 5.39 -4.07 -8.85
CA VAL A 90 6.75 -4.11 -8.31
C VAL A 90 7.67 -3.20 -9.11
N GLY A 91 8.60 -2.49 -8.47
CA GLY A 91 9.65 -1.75 -9.18
C GLY A 91 10.91 -2.57 -9.32
N THR A 92 11.74 -2.32 -10.32
CA THR A 92 12.99 -3.08 -10.52
C THR A 92 14.25 -2.47 -9.88
N GLY A 93 14.12 -1.31 -9.25
CA GLY A 93 15.24 -0.64 -8.61
C GLY A 93 15.63 -1.27 -7.27
N LYS A 94 16.90 -1.09 -6.88
CA LYS A 94 17.45 -1.36 -5.54
C LYS A 94 17.60 -2.84 -5.11
N TYR A 95 17.36 -3.80 -6.00
CA TYR A 95 17.79 -5.19 -5.77
C TYR A 95 19.31 -5.30 -5.84
N SER A 96 19.87 -6.30 -5.16
CA SER A 96 21.30 -6.60 -5.20
C SER A 96 21.77 -6.99 -6.61
N ASP A 97 20.93 -7.70 -7.35
CA ASP A 97 21.16 -8.10 -8.74
C ASP A 97 19.83 -8.41 -9.46
N PHE A 98 19.90 -8.71 -10.77
CA PHE A 98 18.72 -9.02 -11.58
C PHE A 98 18.11 -10.39 -11.29
N ALA A 99 18.87 -11.36 -10.77
CA ALA A 99 18.33 -12.67 -10.41
C ALA A 99 17.44 -12.57 -9.17
N GLN A 100 17.85 -11.79 -8.17
CA GLN A 100 17.04 -11.47 -6.99
C GLN A 100 15.76 -10.72 -7.40
N ASN A 101 15.85 -9.81 -8.37
CA ASN A 101 14.69 -9.11 -8.91
C ASN A 101 13.67 -10.07 -9.54
N ALA A 102 14.13 -10.96 -10.42
CA ALA A 102 13.27 -11.97 -11.05
C ALA A 102 12.65 -12.92 -10.02
N ALA A 103 13.41 -13.36 -9.02
CA ALA A 103 12.90 -14.20 -7.93
C ALA A 103 11.84 -13.49 -7.07
N ALA A 104 12.04 -12.19 -6.78
CA ALA A 104 11.07 -11.40 -6.03
C ALA A 104 9.78 -11.16 -6.83
N LEU A 105 9.90 -10.92 -8.15
CA LEU A 105 8.75 -10.79 -9.04
C LEU A 105 7.91 -12.06 -9.06
N GLU A 106 8.54 -13.22 -9.27
CA GLU A 106 7.89 -14.53 -9.26
C GLU A 106 7.18 -14.79 -7.92
N ALA A 107 7.89 -14.61 -6.80
CA ALA A 107 7.33 -14.84 -5.47
C ALA A 107 6.16 -13.90 -5.13
N SER A 108 6.17 -12.68 -5.68
CA SER A 108 5.13 -11.68 -5.44
C SER A 108 3.85 -11.90 -6.24
N GLY A 109 3.92 -12.68 -7.33
CA GLY A 109 2.81 -12.83 -8.29
C GLY A 109 2.42 -11.54 -8.99
N ALA A 110 3.28 -10.51 -9.01
CA ALA A 110 3.00 -9.27 -9.71
C ALA A 110 3.07 -9.46 -11.22
N GLU A 111 2.09 -8.89 -11.94
CA GLU A 111 1.99 -8.97 -13.40
C GLU A 111 2.52 -7.71 -14.10
N ILE A 112 2.80 -6.66 -13.31
CA ILE A 112 3.31 -5.38 -13.79
C ILE A 112 4.59 -5.05 -13.03
N VAL A 113 5.65 -4.76 -13.79
CA VAL A 113 6.94 -4.34 -13.28
C VAL A 113 7.28 -2.95 -13.79
N THR A 114 7.63 -2.02 -12.90
CA THR A 114 8.06 -0.68 -13.30
C THR A 114 9.54 -0.65 -13.62
N VAL A 115 9.89 -0.01 -14.74
CA VAL A 115 11.27 0.07 -15.22
C VAL A 115 11.69 1.52 -15.45
N ALA A 116 12.84 1.90 -14.91
CA ALA A 116 13.44 3.19 -15.21
C ALA A 116 14.15 3.11 -16.56
N VAL A 117 13.86 4.05 -17.46
CA VAL A 117 14.51 4.11 -18.77
C VAL A 117 15.85 4.83 -18.59
N ARG A 118 16.94 4.09 -18.76
CA ARG A 118 18.30 4.62 -18.63
C ARG A 118 19.05 4.52 -19.96
N ARG A 119 20.09 5.33 -20.09
CA ARG A 119 21.03 5.22 -21.20
C ARG A 119 21.75 3.87 -21.10
N VAL A 120 21.83 3.16 -22.21
CA VAL A 120 22.68 1.97 -22.32
C VAL A 120 24.12 2.37 -22.02
N ASN A 121 24.83 1.57 -21.23
CA ASN A 121 26.27 1.74 -21.07
C ASN A 121 26.97 1.25 -22.35
N VAL A 122 27.22 2.17 -23.28
CA VAL A 122 27.85 1.86 -24.57
C VAL A 122 29.31 1.39 -24.41
N SER A 123 29.93 1.62 -23.25
CA SER A 123 31.30 1.17 -22.98
C SER A 123 31.41 -0.32 -22.61
N ASP A 124 30.30 -0.96 -22.19
CA ASP A 124 30.24 -2.39 -21.91
C ASP A 124 28.96 -3.02 -22.50
N PRO A 125 28.98 -3.37 -23.80
CA PRO A 125 27.84 -3.96 -24.50
C PRO A 125 27.42 -5.35 -23.97
N LYS A 126 28.26 -5.99 -23.15
CA LYS A 126 27.99 -7.32 -22.58
C LYS A 126 27.46 -7.24 -21.15
N ALA A 127 27.32 -6.04 -20.60
CA ALA A 127 26.74 -5.85 -19.29
C ALA A 127 25.33 -6.47 -19.26
N PRO A 128 24.97 -7.21 -18.19
CA PRO A 128 23.65 -7.81 -18.08
C PRO A 128 22.54 -6.76 -18.18
N MET A 129 21.46 -7.10 -18.88
CA MET A 129 20.27 -6.28 -18.98
C MET A 129 19.12 -6.90 -18.19
N LEU A 130 18.20 -6.07 -17.73
CA LEU A 130 17.02 -6.54 -17.00
C LEU A 130 16.20 -7.56 -17.82
N THR A 131 16.12 -7.35 -19.14
CA THR A 131 15.40 -8.22 -20.08
C THR A 131 15.99 -9.62 -20.20
N ASP A 132 17.23 -9.83 -19.77
CA ASP A 132 17.86 -11.15 -19.75
C ASP A 132 17.31 -12.02 -18.59
N PHE A 133 16.69 -11.39 -17.57
CA PHE A 133 16.21 -12.05 -16.36
C PHE A 133 14.68 -11.98 -16.22
N ILE A 134 14.05 -10.93 -16.73
CA ILE A 134 12.61 -10.75 -16.72
C ILE A 134 12.14 -10.62 -18.17
N ASP A 135 11.37 -11.59 -18.64
CA ASP A 135 10.92 -11.65 -20.02
C ASP A 135 9.73 -10.69 -20.23
N PRO A 136 9.86 -9.65 -21.08
CA PRO A 136 8.79 -8.70 -21.36
C PRO A 136 7.57 -9.33 -22.06
N LYS A 137 7.67 -10.60 -22.51
CA LYS A 137 6.52 -11.36 -23.03
C LYS A 137 5.69 -12.02 -21.93
N LYS A 138 6.25 -12.22 -20.73
CA LYS A 138 5.57 -12.84 -19.59
C LYS A 138 4.98 -11.82 -18.62
N VAL A 139 5.58 -10.63 -18.57
CA VAL A 139 5.26 -9.60 -17.57
C VAL A 139 5.08 -8.26 -18.27
N THR A 140 4.19 -7.43 -17.75
CA THR A 140 3.98 -6.07 -18.26
C THR A 140 5.06 -5.13 -17.78
N TYR A 141 5.80 -4.55 -18.71
CA TYR A 141 6.75 -3.49 -18.41
C TYR A 141 6.02 -2.15 -18.39
N LEU A 142 6.13 -1.44 -17.26
CA LEU A 142 5.58 -0.11 -17.08
C LEU A 142 6.74 0.90 -16.98
N PRO A 143 7.14 1.56 -18.09
CA PRO A 143 8.20 2.54 -18.06
C PRO A 143 7.82 3.73 -17.16
N ASN A 144 8.80 4.27 -16.44
CA ASN A 144 8.60 5.47 -15.61
C ASN A 144 9.68 6.53 -15.88
N THR A 145 9.45 7.73 -15.35
CA THR A 145 10.30 8.92 -15.53
C THR A 145 11.20 9.19 -14.32
N ALA A 146 11.60 8.15 -13.57
CA ALA A 146 12.51 8.32 -12.45
C ALA A 146 13.84 8.94 -12.92
N GLY A 147 14.24 10.03 -12.26
CA GLY A 147 15.43 10.80 -12.63
C GLY A 147 15.19 11.93 -13.63
N CYS A 148 13.96 12.17 -14.07
CA CYS A 148 13.57 13.39 -14.77
C CYS A 148 13.24 14.50 -13.75
N PHE A 149 13.74 15.71 -13.99
CA PHE A 149 13.50 16.89 -13.16
C PHE A 149 12.66 17.95 -13.87
N THR A 150 12.38 17.76 -15.17
CA THR A 150 11.52 18.64 -15.96
C THR A 150 10.49 17.84 -16.76
N ALA A 151 9.41 18.51 -17.18
CA ALA A 151 8.40 17.91 -18.04
C ALA A 151 8.97 17.47 -19.41
N ASP A 152 9.88 18.26 -19.98
CA ASP A 152 10.52 17.94 -21.26
C ASP A 152 11.39 16.68 -21.17
N GLU A 153 12.11 16.51 -20.06
CA GLU A 153 12.86 15.29 -19.78
C GLU A 153 11.94 14.06 -19.66
N ALA A 154 10.84 14.20 -18.92
CA ALA A 154 9.85 13.14 -18.74
C ALA A 154 9.23 12.71 -20.08
N ILE A 155 8.77 13.67 -20.88
CA ILE A 155 8.18 13.41 -22.20
C ILE A 155 9.19 12.76 -23.14
N ARG A 156 10.42 13.30 -23.20
CA ARG A 156 11.49 12.71 -24.03
C ARG A 156 11.80 11.29 -23.62
N THR A 157 11.88 11.02 -22.32
CA THR A 157 12.17 9.69 -21.76
C THR A 157 11.09 8.70 -22.15
N LEU A 158 9.81 9.05 -22.01
CA LEU A 158 8.71 8.16 -22.38
C LEU A 158 8.57 7.96 -23.89
N ARG A 159 8.87 8.96 -24.72
CA ARG A 159 8.94 8.80 -26.19
C ARG A 159 10.01 7.78 -26.60
N LEU A 160 11.18 7.83 -25.97
CA LEU A 160 12.24 6.85 -26.20
C LEU A 160 11.86 5.46 -25.67
N ALA A 161 11.21 5.40 -24.52
CA ALA A 161 10.73 4.15 -23.93
C ALA A 161 9.74 3.44 -24.85
N ARG A 162 8.79 4.20 -25.39
CA ARG A 162 7.79 3.72 -26.35
C ARG A 162 8.45 3.07 -27.55
N GLU A 163 9.44 3.74 -28.13
CA GLU A 163 10.14 3.26 -29.31
C GLU A 163 11.02 2.03 -29.03
N ALA A 164 11.67 1.99 -27.87
CA ALA A 164 12.48 0.85 -27.45
C ALA A 164 11.61 -0.38 -27.08
N GLY A 165 10.43 -0.15 -26.52
CA GLY A 165 9.49 -1.19 -26.09
C GLY A 165 8.57 -1.69 -27.20
N GLY A 166 8.48 -0.99 -28.33
CA GLY A 166 7.55 -1.31 -29.41
C GLY A 166 6.09 -1.21 -28.98
N TRP A 167 5.76 -0.23 -28.13
CA TRP A 167 4.39 0.01 -27.66
C TRP A 167 3.70 1.03 -28.55
N ASP A 168 2.60 0.66 -29.20
CA ASP A 168 1.75 1.55 -30.02
C ASP A 168 0.57 2.12 -29.23
#